data_AF-A0A2E3UPZ1-F1
#
_entry.id   AF-A0A2E3UPZ1-F1
#
_cell.length_a   1.000
_cell.length_b   1.000
_cell.length_c   1.000
_cell.angle_alpha   90.00
_cell.angle_beta   90.00
_cell.angle_gamma   90.00
#
_symmetry.space_group_name_H-M   'P 1'
#
loop_
_entity.id
_entity.type
_entity.pdbx_description
1 polymer ?
#
loop_
_entity_poly.entity_id
_entity_poly.type
_entity_poly.pdbx_seq_one_letter_code
_entity_poly.pdbx_strand_id
1 'polypeptide(L)' 'MYPGKYALENSHHAAIIMAETGESVSYAELESRSNQLAHLLRKHGLRRLDHYAIFMENNIRF' A
#
# COMPACT_ATOMS: atom_id res chain seq x y z
N MET A 1 -4.76 -8.32 8.10
CA MET A 1 -5.00 -8.76 6.70
C MET A 1 -3.71 -8.48 5.93
N TYR A 2 -3.16 -9.44 5.18
CA TYR A 2 -1.96 -9.24 4.34
C TYR A 2 -2.36 -9.11 2.87
N PRO A 3 -2.20 -7.94 2.22
CA PRO A 3 -2.65 -7.71 0.86
C PRO A 3 -1.93 -8.57 -0.20
N GLY A 4 -0.68 -8.99 0.06
CA GLY A 4 0.10 -9.83 -0.86
C GLY A 4 -0.57 -11.15 -1.26
N LYS A 5 -1.40 -11.75 -0.39
CA LYS A 5 -2.16 -12.96 -0.76
C LYS A 5 -3.25 -12.65 -1.80
N TYR A 6 -3.94 -11.53 -1.64
CA TYR A 6 -4.99 -11.08 -2.56
C TYR A 6 -4.42 -10.54 -3.87
N ALA A 7 -3.21 -9.98 -3.86
CA ALA A 7 -2.50 -9.60 -5.07
C ALA A 7 -2.18 -10.82 -5.97
N LEU A 8 -2.00 -12.01 -5.38
CA LEU A 8 -1.76 -13.26 -6.13
C LEU A 8 -3.07 -13.90 -6.60
N GLU A 9 -4.08 -13.97 -5.72
CA GLU A 9 -5.35 -14.67 -6.02
C GLU A 9 -6.30 -13.81 -6.87
N ASN A 10 -6.26 -12.49 -6.72
CA ASN A 10 -7.23 -11.54 -7.30
C ASN A 10 -6.56 -10.20 -7.69
N SER A 11 -5.45 -10.28 -8.43
CA SER A 11 -4.60 -9.15 -8.82
C SER A 11 -5.34 -7.91 -9.34
N HIS A 12 -6.34 -8.11 -10.20
CA HIS A 12 -7.11 -7.03 -10.86
C HIS A 12 -8.31 -6.52 -10.05
N HIS A 13 -8.65 -7.14 -8.92
CA HIS A 13 -9.75 -6.64 -8.10
C HIS A 13 -9.36 -5.35 -7.40
N ALA A 14 -10.33 -4.44 -7.28
CA ALA A 14 -10.16 -3.21 -6.52
C ALA A 14 -9.92 -3.53 -5.04
N ALA A 15 -8.79 -3.06 -4.52
CA ALA A 15 -8.43 -3.13 -3.11
C ALA A 15 -8.83 -1.85 -2.37
N ILE A 16 -8.74 -0.71 -3.06
CA ILE A 16 -9.13 0.61 -2.57
C ILE A 16 -10.05 1.24 -3.60
N ILE A 17 -11.14 1.84 -3.15
CA ILE A 17 -12.03 2.67 -3.96
C ILE A 17 -12.17 4.01 -3.23
N MET A 18 -11.75 5.10 -3.88
CA MET A 18 -11.91 6.44 -3.33
C MET A 18 -13.34 6.89 -3.54
N ALA A 19 -14.08 7.11 -2.45
CA ALA A 19 -15.50 7.43 -2.51
C ALA A 19 -15.79 8.75 -3.23
N GLU A 20 -14.91 9.74 -3.10
CA GLU A 20 -15.11 11.08 -3.68
C GLU A 20 -14.86 11.14 -5.19
N THR A 21 -13.92 10.34 -5.70
CA THR A 21 -13.50 10.41 -7.12
C THR A 21 -13.89 9.19 -7.94
N GLY A 22 -14.25 8.07 -7.30
CA GLY A 22 -14.48 6.79 -7.96
C GLY A 22 -13.20 6.11 -8.47
N GLU A 23 -12.03 6.70 -8.21
CA GLU A 23 -10.75 6.05 -8.53
C GLU A 23 -10.58 4.76 -7.72
N SER A 24 -9.99 3.75 -8.36
CA SER A 24 -9.71 2.48 -7.71
C SER A 24 -8.26 2.08 -7.89
N VAL A 25 -7.71 1.43 -6.87
CA VAL A 25 -6.39 0.82 -6.89
C VAL A 25 -6.57 -0.67 -6.75
N SER A 26 -5.98 -1.42 -7.67
CA SER A 26 -6.03 -2.88 -7.67
C SER A 26 -5.14 -3.48 -6.57
N TYR A 27 -5.40 -4.73 -6.18
CA TYR A 27 -4.53 -5.42 -5.21
C TYR A 27 -3.06 -5.51 -5.68
N ALA A 28 -2.84 -5.70 -6.99
CA ALA A 28 -1.49 -5.73 -7.55
C ALA A 28 -0.76 -4.38 -7.41
N GLU A 29 -1.45 -3.27 -7.69
CA GLU A 29 -0.89 -1.93 -7.54
C GLU A 29 -0.62 -1.57 -6.08
N LEU A 30 -1.54 -1.92 -5.18
CA LEU A 30 -1.39 -1.70 -3.75
C LEU A 30 -0.17 -2.45 -3.21
N GLU A 31 0.02 -3.71 -3.60
CA GLU A 31 1.17 -4.52 -3.19
C GLU A 31 2.49 -3.96 -3.75
N SER A 32 2.51 -3.55 -5.02
CA SER A 32 3.68 -2.92 -5.64
C SER A 32 4.10 -1.64 -4.90
N ARG A 33 3.15 -0.75 -4.60
CA ARG A 33 3.39 0.50 -3.85
C ARG A 33 3.82 0.23 -2.41
N SER A 34 3.17 -0.73 -1.74
CA SER A 34 3.53 -1.13 -0.38
C SER A 34 4.97 -1.65 -0.29
N ASN A 35 5.40 -2.45 -1.28
CA ASN A 35 6.77 -2.95 -1.36
C ASN A 35 7.77 -1.82 -1.63
N GLN A 36 7.45 -0.84 -2.47
CA GLN A 36 8.31 0.34 -2.68
C GLN A 36 8.52 1.12 -1.38
N LEU A 37 7.45 1.36 -0.62
CA LEU A 37 7.53 2.02 0.69
C LEU A 37 8.39 1.19 1.68
N ALA A 38 8.20 -0.12 1.73
CA ALA A 38 8.98 -1.00 2.59
C ALA A 38 10.49 -0.94 2.25
N HIS A 39 10.85 -0.93 0.96
CA HIS A 39 12.24 -0.75 0.53
C HIS A 39 12.81 0.62 0.90
N LEU A 40 12.01 1.69 0.75
CA LEU A 40 12.40 3.04 1.15
C LEU A 40 12.68 3.12 2.66
N LEU A 41 11.79 2.57 3.49
CA LEU A 41 11.94 2.57 4.94
C LEU A 41 13.16 1.75 5.38
N ARG A 42 13.39 0.58 4.77
CA ARG A 42 14.61 -0.22 5.01
C ARG A 42 15.88 0.54 4.64
N LYS A 43 15.87 1.29 3.53
CA LYS A 43 17.00 2.15 3.11
C LYS A 43 17.29 3.25 4.14
N HIS A 44 16.28 3.73 4.86
CA HIS A 44 16.43 4.68 5.96
C HIS A 44 16.76 4.03 7.31
N GLY A 45 17.05 2.72 7.33
CA GLY A 45 17.50 2.01 8.53
C GLY A 45 16.37 1.48 9.41
N LEU A 46 15.11 1.57 8.97
CA LEU A 46 13.98 1.00 9.73
C LEU A 46 14.11 -0.53 9.79
N ARG A 47 14.10 -1.06 11.01
CA ARG A 47 14.19 -2.50 11.28
C ARG A 47 12.86 -3.04 11.80
N ARG A 48 12.81 -4.37 11.91
CA ARG A 48 11.68 -5.06 12.49
C ARG A 48 11.45 -4.55 13.91
N LEU A 49 10.20 -4.20 14.22
CA LEU A 49 9.74 -3.62 15.50
C LEU A 49 10.09 -2.14 15.72
N ASP A 50 10.74 -1.48 14.76
CA ASP A 50 10.88 -0.02 14.83
C ASP A 50 9.56 0.67 14.46
N HIS A 51 9.42 1.94 14.87
CA HIS A 51 8.24 2.75 14.62
C HIS A 51 8.58 3.92 13.68
N TYR A 52 7.61 4.31 12.86
CA TYR A 52 7.62 5.54 12.08
C TYR A 52 6.24 6.18 12.13
N ALA A 53 6.19 7.50 11.98
CA ALA A 53 4.94 8.25 11.95
C ALA A 53 4.53 8.55 10.50
N ILE A 54 3.23 8.49 10.24
CA ILE A 54 2.63 8.94 9.00
C ILE A 54 1.77 10.15 9.34
N PHE A 55 2.06 11.30 8.73
CA PHE A 55 1.25 12.50 8.83
C PHE A 55 0.80 12.90 7.42
N MET A 56 -0.39 12.44 7.04
CA MET A 56 -1.00 12.74 5.75
C MET A 56 -2.52 12.65 5.83
N GLU A 57 -3.19 13.29 4.88
CA GLU A 57 -4.63 13.12 4.65
C GLU A 57 -4.93 11.81 3.93
N ASN A 58 -6.19 11.38 4.00
CA ASN A 58 -6.66 10.22 3.24
C ASN A 58 -6.56 10.49 1.73
N ASN A 59 -5.65 9.81 1.06
CA ASN A 59 -5.40 10.00 -0.37
C ASN A 59 -5.14 8.65 -1.05
N ILE A 60 -5.42 8.57 -2.35
CA ILE A 60 -5.27 7.34 -3.15
C ILE A 60 -3.90 7.21 -3.83
N ARG A 61 -3.04 8.23 -3.69
CA ARG A 61 -1.75 8.30 -4.39
C ARG A 61 -0.60 7.71 -3.57
N PHE A 62 -0.64 7.81 -2.24
CA PHE A 62 0.42 7.41 -1.31
C PHE A 62 -0.04 6.25 -0.43
#